data_AF-A0A5B8VDI2-F1
#
_entry.id   AF-A0A5B8VDI2-F1
#
_cell.length_a   1.000
_cell.length_b   1.000
_cell.length_c   1.000
_cell.angle_alpha   90.00
_cell.angle_beta   90.00
_cell.angle_gamma   90.00
#
_symmetry.space_group_name_H-M   'P 1'
#
loop_
_entity.id
_entity.type
_entity.pdbx_description
1 polymer ?
#
loop_
_entity_poly.entity_id
_entity_poly.type
_entity_poly.pdbx_seq_one_letter_code
_entity_poly.pdbx_strand_id
1 'polypeptide(L)'
;MTFKFWNWNKKKSNTVVLGKELAEATQREKQRIEKGNYSPSPLPDFDYSKWPDEQSLINPIRNELDNILVALTGEFELADESRKEELRTSINQDNIYTLLEFIRRTILFGVRSQDATDIQNGVIAIAMIEAERCDYRDVLVALSFLFFGIHQLNLNETMLFDKAKQLAQGKTKQLIEQFQQRPTGSKTTEAFGYTAIQTSHGISFIRTNTARYNPEKNLINILFDFEDVLAKDKYWKKEITLEGNISPYWVSAEGDKQMEGLLFNSTGCVSLKANLKTEYHPKADLQRLYIYLAEYNDVESLKALMYKANARTSEGIVRLCFIEGKILCLVIQRAIMVGVKEFETSESLCRFENLLRELIKQA
;
A
#
# COMPACT_ATOMS: atom_id res chain seq x y z
N MET A 1 -2.53 21.87 9.12
CA MET A 1 -3.72 22.03 8.25
C MET A 1 -4.59 20.80 8.47
N THR A 2 -5.71 20.94 9.18
CA THR A 2 -6.54 19.80 9.61
C THR A 2 -7.40 19.33 8.44
N PHE A 3 -7.06 18.18 7.85
CA PHE A 3 -7.89 17.55 6.83
C PHE A 3 -9.20 17.09 7.45
N LYS A 4 -10.28 17.85 7.23
CA LYS A 4 -11.64 17.37 7.52
C LYS A 4 -12.00 16.32 6.49
N PHE A 5 -11.87 15.04 6.87
CA PHE A 5 -12.52 13.95 6.15
C PHE A 5 -14.00 14.29 6.02
N TRP A 6 -14.47 14.40 4.78
CA TRP A 6 -15.85 14.73 4.46
C TRP A 6 -16.71 13.51 4.80
N ASN A 7 -17.25 13.52 6.02
CA ASN A 7 -17.94 12.39 6.62
C ASN A 7 -19.31 12.21 5.96
N TRP A 8 -19.48 11.11 5.21
CA TRP A 8 -20.56 10.89 4.24
C TRP A 8 -21.91 10.49 4.85
N ASN A 9 -22.11 10.64 6.16
CA ASN A 9 -23.37 10.30 6.81
C ASN A 9 -23.72 11.30 7.91
N LYS A 10 -24.41 12.38 7.55
CA LYS A 10 -25.19 13.16 8.53
C LYS A 10 -26.48 12.40 8.84
N LYS A 11 -26.58 11.91 10.08
CA LYS A 11 -27.72 11.24 10.75
C LYS A 11 -27.82 9.72 10.56
N LYS A 12 -27.00 8.97 11.31
CA LYS A 12 -27.31 7.67 11.95
C LYS A 12 -26.22 7.43 13.01
N SER A 13 -26.52 6.72 14.10
CA SER A 13 -25.66 6.61 15.29
C SER A 13 -24.20 6.32 14.93
N ASN A 14 -23.26 6.97 15.62
CA ASN A 14 -21.81 6.97 15.40
C ASN A 14 -21.11 5.60 15.66
N THR A 15 -21.73 4.49 15.27
CA THR A 15 -21.10 3.17 15.31
C THR A 15 -20.42 2.92 13.98
N VAL A 16 -19.10 3.05 13.94
CA VAL A 16 -18.29 2.60 12.81
C VAL A 16 -18.12 1.09 12.93
N VAL A 17 -18.65 0.33 11.97
CA VAL A 17 -18.47 -1.12 11.90
C VAL A 17 -17.34 -1.39 10.91
N LEU A 18 -16.18 -1.83 11.41
CA LEU A 18 -15.05 -2.18 10.56
C LEU A 18 -15.43 -3.34 9.63
N GLY A 19 -15.09 -3.22 8.34
CA GLY A 19 -15.36 -4.24 7.33
C GLY A 19 -16.79 -4.28 6.80
N LYS A 20 -17.66 -3.34 7.18
CA LYS A 20 -19.05 -3.29 6.69
C LYS A 20 -19.12 -3.23 5.17
N GLU A 21 -18.34 -2.36 4.55
CA GLU A 21 -18.35 -2.15 3.10
C GLU A 21 -17.92 -3.42 2.34
N LEU A 22 -16.90 -4.10 2.84
CA LEU A 22 -16.44 -5.37 2.28
C LEU A 22 -17.48 -6.48 2.47
N ALA A 23 -18.13 -6.55 3.62
CA ALA A 23 -19.19 -7.53 3.88
C ALA A 23 -20.40 -7.33 2.95
N GLU A 24 -20.84 -6.08 2.74
CA GLU A 24 -21.89 -5.75 1.78
C GLU A 24 -21.49 -6.15 0.35
N ALA A 25 -20.24 -5.86 -0.05
CA ALA A 25 -19.69 -6.23 -1.35
C ALA A 25 -19.67 -7.76 -1.57
N THR A 26 -19.21 -8.53 -0.58
CA THR A 26 -19.23 -10.00 -0.63
C THR A 26 -20.65 -10.53 -0.69
N GLN A 27 -21.62 -9.89 -0.03
CA GLN A 27 -23.02 -10.28 -0.15
C GLN A 27 -23.57 -10.03 -1.58
N ARG A 28 -23.20 -8.91 -2.22
CA ARG A 28 -23.57 -8.64 -3.61
C ARG A 28 -22.94 -9.64 -4.58
N GLU A 29 -21.70 -10.05 -4.36
CA GLU A 29 -21.06 -11.10 -5.17
C GLU A 29 -21.76 -12.45 -5.02
N LYS A 30 -22.15 -12.84 -3.80
CA LYS A 30 -22.95 -14.05 -3.57
C LYS A 30 -24.27 -14.01 -4.32
N GLN A 31 -24.98 -12.89 -4.27
CA GLN A 31 -26.23 -12.70 -5.01
C GLN A 31 -26.04 -12.82 -6.53
N ARG A 32 -24.91 -12.33 -7.07
CA ARG A 32 -24.56 -12.49 -8.50
C ARG A 32 -24.41 -13.97 -8.86
N ILE A 33 -23.69 -14.72 -8.03
CA ILE A 33 -23.46 -16.16 -8.22
C ILE A 33 -24.77 -16.95 -8.11
N GLU A 34 -25.60 -16.66 -7.10
CA GLU A 34 -26.89 -17.32 -6.85
C GLU A 34 -27.90 -17.11 -7.99
N LYS A 35 -27.85 -15.97 -8.68
CA LYS A 35 -28.69 -15.71 -9.86
C LYS A 35 -28.34 -16.61 -11.05
N GLY A 36 -27.18 -17.28 -11.06
CA GLY A 36 -26.81 -18.30 -12.06
C GLY A 36 -26.57 -17.81 -13.49
N ASN A 37 -26.89 -16.55 -13.80
CA ASN A 37 -26.76 -15.96 -15.14
C ASN A 37 -25.50 -15.09 -15.22
N TYR A 38 -24.31 -15.69 -15.18
CA TYR A 38 -23.06 -14.96 -15.41
C TYR A 38 -22.14 -15.72 -16.37
N SER A 39 -21.49 -14.99 -17.26
CA SER A 39 -20.38 -15.52 -18.06
C SER A 39 -19.14 -15.68 -17.18
N PRO A 40 -18.23 -16.63 -17.49
CA PRO A 40 -16.92 -16.71 -16.85
C PRO A 40 -16.18 -15.37 -16.95
N SER A 41 -15.36 -15.06 -15.95
CA SER A 41 -14.57 -13.84 -15.99
C SER A 41 -13.62 -13.85 -17.18
N PRO A 42 -13.42 -12.71 -17.87
CA PRO A 42 -12.47 -12.62 -18.99
C PRO A 42 -11.01 -12.62 -18.53
N LEU A 43 -10.77 -12.56 -17.21
CA LEU A 43 -9.45 -12.58 -16.60
C LEU A 43 -9.04 -14.01 -16.24
N PRO A 44 -7.73 -14.33 -16.28
CA PRO A 44 -7.25 -15.66 -15.93
C PRO A 44 -7.48 -15.99 -14.46
N ASP A 45 -7.38 -17.27 -14.10
CA ASP A 45 -7.56 -17.78 -12.72
C ASP A 45 -6.37 -17.45 -11.78
N PHE A 46 -5.59 -16.41 -12.09
CA PHE A 46 -4.48 -15.92 -11.27
C PHE A 46 -4.48 -14.39 -11.19
N ASP A 47 -3.93 -13.87 -10.11
CA ASP A 47 -3.76 -12.43 -9.86
C ASP A 47 -2.27 -12.05 -9.75
N TYR A 48 -2.00 -10.81 -9.33
CA TYR A 48 -0.63 -10.34 -9.12
C TYR A 48 0.13 -11.09 -8.01
N SER A 49 -0.54 -11.84 -7.13
CA SER A 49 0.13 -12.65 -6.11
C SER A 49 0.91 -13.84 -6.71
N LYS A 50 0.65 -14.17 -7.98
CA LYS A 50 1.45 -15.13 -8.76
C LYS A 50 2.94 -14.76 -8.79
N TRP A 51 3.26 -13.48 -8.69
CA TRP A 51 4.62 -12.98 -8.69
C TRP A 51 4.97 -12.35 -7.34
N PRO A 52 6.14 -12.67 -6.76
CA PRO A 52 6.62 -11.98 -5.57
C PRO A 52 6.69 -10.48 -5.81
N ASP A 53 6.30 -9.68 -4.82
CA ASP A 53 6.43 -8.22 -4.82
C ASP A 53 5.62 -7.44 -5.88
N GLU A 54 4.80 -8.07 -6.74
CA GLU A 54 4.07 -7.33 -7.81
C GLU A 54 2.86 -6.51 -7.32
N GLN A 55 2.44 -6.68 -6.07
CA GLN A 55 1.47 -5.76 -5.43
C GLN A 55 2.16 -4.52 -4.82
N SER A 56 3.48 -4.42 -4.95
CA SER A 56 4.26 -3.30 -4.48
C SER A 56 4.17 -2.13 -5.46
N LEU A 57 3.80 -0.95 -4.96
CA LEU A 57 3.81 0.30 -5.73
C LEU A 57 5.18 0.99 -5.73
N ILE A 58 6.21 0.27 -5.27
CA ILE A 58 7.57 0.80 -5.19
C ILE A 58 8.31 0.59 -6.51
N ASN A 59 8.38 -0.65 -6.98
CA ASN A 59 9.09 -0.97 -8.22
C ASN A 59 8.35 -2.08 -8.96
N PRO A 60 7.09 -1.84 -9.36
CA PRO A 60 6.36 -2.83 -10.13
C PRO A 60 7.09 -3.10 -11.45
N ILE A 61 7.12 -4.36 -11.87
CA ILE A 61 7.70 -4.78 -13.16
C ILE A 61 6.55 -5.25 -14.04
N ARG A 62 6.51 -4.82 -15.30
CA ARG A 62 5.47 -5.30 -16.23
C ARG A 62 5.52 -6.82 -16.34
N ASN A 63 4.37 -7.45 -16.21
CA ASN A 63 4.22 -8.89 -16.32
C ASN A 63 3.12 -9.28 -17.32
N GLU A 64 2.90 -10.59 -17.46
CA GLU A 64 1.91 -11.16 -18.37
C GLU A 64 0.48 -10.64 -18.10
N LEU A 65 0.12 -10.46 -16.83
CA LEU A 65 -1.22 -10.01 -16.44
C LEU A 65 -1.47 -8.56 -16.88
N ASP A 66 -0.45 -7.70 -16.80
CA ASP A 66 -0.56 -6.32 -17.30
C ASP A 66 -0.86 -6.31 -18.81
N ASN A 67 -0.23 -7.19 -19.60
CA ASN A 67 -0.47 -7.27 -21.04
C ASN A 67 -1.89 -7.78 -21.37
N ILE A 68 -2.36 -8.79 -20.62
CA ILE A 68 -3.74 -9.30 -20.74
C ILE A 68 -4.74 -8.17 -20.45
N LEU A 69 -4.49 -7.41 -19.38
CA LEU A 69 -5.36 -6.32 -18.95
C LEU A 69 -5.37 -5.16 -19.95
N VAL A 70 -4.23 -4.80 -20.54
CA VAL A 70 -4.15 -3.81 -21.63
C VAL A 70 -5.00 -4.26 -22.83
N ALA A 71 -4.89 -5.52 -23.25
CA ALA A 71 -5.70 -6.05 -24.35
C ALA A 71 -7.20 -6.02 -24.02
N LEU A 72 -7.56 -6.42 -22.79
CA LEU A 72 -8.94 -6.42 -22.31
C LEU A 72 -9.52 -4.99 -22.24
N THR A 73 -8.75 -4.00 -21.81
CA THR A 73 -9.20 -2.59 -21.83
C THR A 73 -9.44 -2.10 -23.26
N GLY A 74 -8.62 -2.52 -24.22
CA GLY A 74 -8.84 -2.23 -25.64
C GLY A 74 -10.11 -2.88 -26.19
N GLU A 75 -10.37 -4.15 -25.86
CA GLU A 75 -11.63 -4.83 -26.22
C GLU A 75 -12.83 -4.10 -25.63
N PHE A 76 -12.78 -3.79 -24.33
CA PHE A 76 -13.88 -3.13 -23.63
C PHE A 76 -14.18 -1.74 -24.18
N GLU A 77 -13.16 -0.96 -24.54
CA GLU A 77 -13.35 0.37 -25.12
C GLU A 77 -14.08 0.32 -26.46
N LEU A 78 -13.69 -0.62 -27.33
CA LEU A 78 -14.23 -0.77 -28.69
C LEU A 78 -15.55 -1.53 -28.75
N ALA A 79 -15.91 -2.26 -27.68
CA ALA A 79 -17.13 -3.04 -27.59
C ALA A 79 -18.40 -2.17 -27.65
N ASP A 80 -19.49 -2.75 -28.15
CA ASP A 80 -20.82 -2.17 -28.02
C ASP A 80 -21.33 -2.25 -26.57
N GLU A 81 -22.43 -1.58 -26.27
CA GLU A 81 -22.97 -1.52 -24.90
C GLU A 81 -23.39 -2.90 -24.36
N SER A 82 -23.85 -3.81 -25.23
CA SER A 82 -24.23 -5.16 -24.80
C SER A 82 -22.99 -5.95 -24.36
N ARG A 83 -21.91 -5.89 -25.15
CA ARG A 83 -20.66 -6.59 -24.85
C ARG A 83 -19.94 -5.95 -23.67
N LYS A 84 -19.95 -4.62 -23.53
CA LYS A 84 -19.43 -3.93 -22.33
C LYS A 84 -20.15 -4.40 -21.07
N GLU A 85 -21.47 -4.52 -21.11
CA GLU A 85 -22.25 -5.00 -19.97
C GLU A 85 -21.89 -6.46 -19.62
N GLU A 86 -21.77 -7.33 -20.62
CA GLU A 86 -21.33 -8.71 -20.43
C GLU A 86 -19.93 -8.80 -19.79
N LEU A 87 -18.96 -8.05 -20.31
CA LEU A 87 -17.61 -7.98 -19.74
C LEU A 87 -17.64 -7.47 -18.29
N ARG A 88 -18.41 -6.42 -18.00
CA ARG A 88 -18.48 -5.84 -16.65
C ARG A 88 -19.07 -6.80 -15.62
N THR A 89 -20.17 -7.46 -15.98
CA THR A 89 -20.92 -8.34 -15.09
C THR A 89 -20.28 -9.72 -14.89
N SER A 90 -19.39 -10.13 -15.81
CA SER A 90 -18.63 -11.39 -15.72
C SER A 90 -17.38 -11.31 -14.86
N ILE A 91 -16.81 -10.12 -14.66
CA ILE A 91 -15.66 -9.92 -13.75
C ILE A 91 -16.09 -10.28 -12.33
N ASN A 92 -15.46 -11.28 -11.71
CA ASN A 92 -15.75 -11.68 -10.33
C ASN A 92 -15.12 -10.71 -9.30
N GLN A 93 -15.45 -10.87 -8.02
CA GLN A 93 -14.96 -9.96 -6.96
C GLN A 93 -13.42 -9.91 -6.86
N ASP A 94 -12.72 -11.03 -6.95
CA ASP A 94 -11.25 -11.06 -6.86
C ASP A 94 -10.61 -10.31 -8.05
N ASN A 95 -11.16 -10.51 -9.23
CA ASN A 95 -10.73 -9.83 -10.46
C ASN A 95 -11.02 -8.31 -10.44
N ILE A 96 -12.00 -7.84 -9.65
CA ILE A 96 -12.14 -6.40 -9.38
C ILE A 96 -10.91 -5.86 -8.63
N TYR A 97 -10.39 -6.58 -7.64
CA TYR A 97 -9.18 -6.16 -6.93
C TYR A 97 -7.93 -6.24 -7.81
N THR A 98 -7.88 -7.20 -8.73
CA THR A 98 -6.86 -7.22 -9.80
C THR A 98 -6.92 -5.97 -10.67
N LEU A 99 -8.11 -5.53 -11.09
CA LEU A 99 -8.27 -4.28 -11.85
C LEU A 99 -7.86 -3.04 -11.05
N LEU A 100 -8.20 -2.98 -9.75
CA LEU A 100 -7.79 -1.88 -8.88
C LEU A 100 -6.27 -1.76 -8.76
N GLU A 101 -5.58 -2.90 -8.67
CA GLU A 101 -4.11 -2.92 -8.63
C GLU A 101 -3.51 -2.55 -9.99
N PHE A 102 -4.06 -3.08 -11.08
CA PHE A 102 -3.66 -2.70 -12.44
C PHE A 102 -3.78 -1.20 -12.69
N ILE A 103 -4.86 -0.56 -12.24
CA ILE A 103 -5.03 0.90 -12.35
C ILE A 103 -3.88 1.64 -11.64
N ARG A 104 -3.44 1.20 -10.46
CA ARG A 104 -2.32 1.84 -9.75
C ARG A 104 -1.00 1.63 -10.49
N ARG A 105 -0.78 0.42 -11.01
CA ARG A 105 0.42 0.04 -11.76
C ARG A 105 0.55 0.81 -13.08
N THR A 106 -0.54 0.96 -13.84
CA THR A 106 -0.51 1.71 -15.10
C THR A 106 -0.18 3.19 -14.89
N ILE A 107 -0.59 3.79 -13.77
CA ILE A 107 -0.14 5.15 -13.43
C ILE A 107 1.36 5.23 -13.22
N LEU A 108 1.93 4.28 -12.47
CA LEU A 108 3.38 4.23 -12.29
C LEU A 108 4.12 4.03 -13.62
N PHE A 109 3.64 3.11 -14.46
CA PHE A 109 4.25 2.87 -15.76
C PHE A 109 4.17 4.10 -16.67
N GLY A 110 2.98 4.68 -16.84
CA GLY A 110 2.79 5.85 -17.70
C GLY A 110 3.58 7.06 -17.24
N VAL A 111 3.63 7.32 -15.93
CA VAL A 111 4.44 8.42 -15.38
C VAL A 111 5.93 8.19 -15.60
N ARG A 112 6.42 6.97 -15.40
CA ARG A 112 7.86 6.65 -15.58
C ARG A 112 8.27 6.66 -17.04
N SER A 113 7.43 6.17 -17.95
CA SER A 113 7.69 6.12 -19.38
C SER A 113 7.34 7.41 -20.11
N GLN A 114 6.67 8.36 -19.43
CA GLN A 114 6.06 9.54 -20.06
C GLN A 114 5.05 9.17 -21.16
N ASP A 115 4.34 8.06 -20.98
CA ASP A 115 3.35 7.55 -21.93
C ASP A 115 1.93 7.66 -21.37
N ALA A 116 1.08 8.43 -22.05
CA ALA A 116 -0.32 8.61 -21.70
C ALA A 116 -1.15 7.32 -21.92
N THR A 117 -0.67 6.38 -22.74
CA THR A 117 -1.38 5.15 -23.10
C THR A 117 -1.68 4.29 -21.88
N ASP A 118 -0.71 4.14 -20.95
CA ASP A 118 -0.95 3.39 -19.72
C ASP A 118 -2.02 4.06 -18.85
N ILE A 119 -1.96 5.38 -18.70
CA ILE A 119 -2.97 6.14 -17.94
C ILE A 119 -4.36 5.96 -18.56
N GLN A 120 -4.45 5.99 -19.89
CA GLN A 120 -5.71 5.72 -20.59
C GLN A 120 -6.24 4.31 -20.29
N ASN A 121 -5.39 3.28 -20.28
CA ASN A 121 -5.80 1.93 -19.89
C ASN A 121 -6.34 1.90 -18.45
N GLY A 122 -5.73 2.63 -17.52
CA GLY A 122 -6.27 2.80 -16.15
C GLY A 122 -7.63 3.51 -16.12
N VAL A 123 -7.84 4.53 -16.97
CA VAL A 123 -9.11 5.26 -17.13
C VAL A 123 -10.21 4.35 -17.70
N ILE A 124 -9.88 3.40 -18.57
CA ILE A 124 -10.84 2.41 -19.07
C ILE A 124 -11.11 1.34 -18.01
N ALA A 125 -10.07 0.82 -17.35
CA ALA A 125 -10.18 -0.23 -16.34
C ALA A 125 -11.08 0.18 -15.16
N ILE A 126 -11.04 1.44 -14.71
CA ILE A 126 -11.93 1.92 -13.64
C ILE A 126 -13.42 1.82 -14.05
N ALA A 127 -13.75 2.01 -15.33
CA ALA A 127 -15.12 1.90 -15.84
C ALA A 127 -15.63 0.46 -15.95
N MET A 128 -14.72 -0.52 -15.96
CA MET A 128 -15.04 -1.95 -15.94
C MET A 128 -15.38 -2.47 -14.54
N ILE A 129 -15.16 -1.69 -13.48
CA ILE A 129 -15.42 -2.11 -12.10
C ILE A 129 -16.89 -1.90 -11.74
N GLU A 130 -17.49 -2.86 -11.05
CA GLU A 130 -18.78 -2.69 -10.36
C GLU A 130 -18.55 -2.41 -8.87
N ALA A 131 -18.54 -1.13 -8.49
CA ALA A 131 -18.22 -0.67 -7.13
C ALA A 131 -19.20 -1.12 -6.03
N GLU A 132 -20.28 -1.83 -6.38
CA GLU A 132 -21.15 -2.51 -5.42
C GLU A 132 -20.60 -3.87 -4.96
N ARG A 133 -19.61 -4.43 -5.69
CA ARG A 133 -19.02 -5.76 -5.45
C ARG A 133 -17.59 -5.69 -4.92
N CYS A 134 -17.11 -4.50 -4.57
CA CYS A 134 -15.87 -4.29 -3.81
C CYS A 134 -16.07 -3.22 -2.73
N ASP A 135 -15.08 -3.02 -1.88
CA ASP A 135 -15.06 -1.84 -1.03
C ASP A 135 -14.92 -0.59 -1.91
N TYR A 136 -16.00 0.19 -2.03
CA TYR A 136 -16.03 1.37 -2.89
C TYR A 136 -14.98 2.43 -2.52
N ARG A 137 -14.42 2.38 -1.30
CA ARG A 137 -13.31 3.25 -0.90
C ARG A 137 -12.06 2.94 -1.71
N ASP A 138 -11.82 1.69 -2.08
CA ASP A 138 -10.68 1.31 -2.90
C ASP A 138 -10.79 1.82 -4.33
N VAL A 139 -12.02 1.97 -4.85
CA VAL A 139 -12.30 2.66 -6.11
C VAL A 139 -11.91 4.14 -6.02
N LEU A 140 -12.22 4.81 -4.91
CA LEU A 140 -11.80 6.20 -4.68
C LEU A 140 -10.28 6.34 -4.55
N VAL A 141 -9.61 5.36 -3.93
CA VAL A 141 -8.14 5.29 -3.92
C VAL A 141 -7.65 5.20 -5.36
N ALA A 142 -8.14 4.26 -6.19
CA ALA A 142 -7.72 4.14 -7.59
C ALA A 142 -7.94 5.42 -8.41
N LEU A 143 -9.05 6.13 -8.19
CA LEU A 143 -9.31 7.44 -8.80
C LEU A 143 -8.28 8.50 -8.40
N SER A 144 -7.76 8.47 -7.16
CA SER A 144 -6.69 9.38 -6.72
C SER A 144 -5.36 9.12 -7.43
N PHE A 145 -5.05 7.86 -7.74
CA PHE A 145 -3.88 7.51 -8.55
C PHE A 145 -4.04 8.01 -9.99
N LEU A 146 -5.22 7.80 -10.60
CA LEU A 146 -5.53 8.34 -11.94
C LEU A 146 -5.36 9.85 -11.97
N PHE A 147 -5.91 10.55 -10.97
CA PHE A 147 -5.76 11.99 -10.81
C PHE A 147 -4.28 12.41 -10.74
N PHE A 148 -3.47 11.71 -9.94
CA PHE A 148 -2.03 11.96 -9.87
C PHE A 148 -1.36 11.82 -11.25
N GLY A 149 -1.55 10.70 -11.95
CA GLY A 149 -0.90 10.44 -13.23
C GLY A 149 -1.29 11.46 -14.30
N ILE A 150 -2.57 11.79 -14.38
CA ILE A 150 -3.12 12.79 -15.30
C ILE A 150 -2.43 14.14 -15.10
N HIS A 151 -2.31 14.60 -13.85
CA HIS A 151 -1.65 15.87 -13.54
C HIS A 151 -0.15 15.81 -13.80
N GLN A 152 0.51 14.71 -13.44
CA GLN A 152 1.94 14.53 -13.62
C GLN A 152 2.37 14.57 -15.09
N LEU A 153 1.52 14.09 -16.01
CA LEU A 153 1.75 14.16 -17.45
C LEU A 153 1.05 15.34 -18.16
N ASN A 154 0.47 16.28 -17.41
CA ASN A 154 -0.28 17.43 -17.95
C ASN A 154 -1.40 17.04 -18.93
N LEU A 155 -2.09 15.93 -18.67
CA LEU A 155 -3.21 15.46 -19.48
C LEU A 155 -4.50 16.20 -19.15
N ASN A 156 -5.48 16.17 -20.07
CA ASN A 156 -6.78 16.80 -19.86
C ASN A 156 -7.64 15.97 -18.89
N GLU A 157 -7.66 16.38 -17.62
CA GLU A 157 -8.42 15.72 -16.54
C GLU A 157 -9.91 15.57 -16.87
N THR A 158 -10.56 16.64 -17.32
CA THR A 158 -12.00 16.64 -17.61
C THR A 158 -12.32 15.64 -18.71
N MET A 159 -11.56 15.66 -19.81
CA MET A 159 -11.76 14.75 -20.94
C MET A 159 -11.63 13.28 -20.51
N LEU A 160 -10.59 12.93 -19.75
CA LEU A 160 -10.32 11.54 -19.36
C LEU A 160 -11.36 11.01 -18.36
N PHE A 161 -11.73 11.79 -17.34
CA PHE A 161 -12.77 11.35 -16.40
C PHE A 161 -14.17 11.36 -17.03
N ASP A 162 -14.46 12.26 -17.98
CA ASP A 162 -15.71 12.22 -18.73
C ASP A 162 -15.79 10.97 -19.61
N LYS A 163 -14.68 10.54 -20.22
CA LYS A 163 -14.59 9.27 -20.94
C LYS A 163 -14.89 8.08 -20.01
N ALA A 164 -14.23 7.99 -18.85
CA ALA A 164 -14.50 6.93 -17.88
C ALA A 164 -15.97 6.93 -17.43
N LYS A 165 -16.55 8.11 -17.16
CA LYS A 165 -17.95 8.27 -16.77
C LYS A 165 -18.94 7.82 -17.85
N GLN A 166 -18.61 8.03 -19.13
CA GLN A 166 -19.45 7.57 -20.25
C GLN A 166 -19.48 6.04 -20.35
N LEU A 167 -18.35 5.38 -20.06
CA LEU A 167 -18.20 3.92 -20.12
C LEU A 167 -18.68 3.19 -18.86
N ALA A 168 -18.62 3.87 -17.71
CA ALA A 168 -19.00 3.31 -16.42
C ALA A 168 -20.53 3.30 -16.23
N GLN A 169 -20.99 2.42 -15.34
CA GLN A 169 -22.39 2.35 -14.93
C GLN A 169 -22.55 2.30 -13.41
N GLY A 170 -23.80 2.40 -12.95
CA GLY A 170 -24.20 2.21 -11.56
C GLY A 170 -23.40 3.06 -10.57
N LYS A 171 -23.00 2.43 -9.46
CA LYS A 171 -22.25 3.09 -8.38
C LYS A 171 -20.88 3.60 -8.83
N THR A 172 -20.21 2.91 -9.75
CA THR A 172 -18.89 3.34 -10.26
C THR A 172 -18.97 4.67 -10.98
N LYS A 173 -19.97 4.84 -11.87
CA LYS A 173 -20.24 6.12 -12.54
C LYS A 173 -20.47 7.25 -11.53
N GLN A 174 -21.29 7.00 -10.51
CA GLN A 174 -21.57 7.98 -9.46
C GLN A 174 -20.31 8.37 -8.68
N LEU A 175 -19.42 7.41 -8.38
CA LEU A 175 -18.17 7.69 -7.68
C LEU A 175 -17.24 8.55 -8.54
N ILE A 176 -17.14 8.29 -9.85
CA ILE A 176 -16.36 9.12 -10.78
C ILE A 176 -16.90 10.56 -10.79
N GLU A 177 -18.21 10.73 -10.95
CA GLU A 177 -18.87 12.05 -10.96
C GLU A 177 -18.61 12.81 -9.66
N GLN A 178 -18.79 12.16 -8.52
CA GLN A 178 -18.56 12.77 -7.22
C GLN A 178 -17.09 13.08 -6.98
N PHE A 179 -16.18 12.23 -7.46
CA PHE A 179 -14.75 12.45 -7.35
C PHE A 179 -14.31 13.70 -8.14
N GLN A 180 -14.80 13.87 -9.37
CA GLN A 180 -14.53 15.08 -10.18
C GLN A 180 -14.94 16.38 -9.46
N GLN A 181 -16.04 16.33 -8.69
CA GLN A 181 -16.57 17.48 -7.94
C GLN A 181 -15.79 17.81 -6.66
N ARG A 182 -14.84 16.96 -6.23
CA ARG A 182 -14.07 17.21 -5.01
C ARG A 182 -13.07 18.35 -5.20
N PRO A 183 -12.79 19.13 -4.15
CA PRO A 183 -11.66 20.06 -4.15
C PRO A 183 -10.35 19.33 -4.47
N THR A 184 -9.44 19.98 -5.19
CA THR A 184 -8.16 19.41 -5.64
C THR A 184 -7.39 18.72 -4.51
N GLY A 185 -7.27 19.36 -3.34
CA GLY A 185 -6.57 18.79 -2.17
C GLY A 185 -7.23 17.54 -1.57
N SER A 186 -8.47 17.21 -1.95
CA SER A 186 -9.19 15.99 -1.53
C SER A 186 -9.21 14.90 -2.60
N LYS A 187 -8.53 15.12 -3.73
CA LYS A 187 -8.34 14.16 -4.83
C LYS A 187 -6.92 13.57 -4.85
N THR A 188 -6.00 14.14 -4.08
CA THR A 188 -4.59 13.71 -4.05
C THR A 188 -4.43 12.34 -3.42
N THR A 189 -3.41 11.59 -3.83
CA THR A 189 -3.01 10.31 -3.23
C THR A 189 -2.80 10.42 -1.72
N GLU A 190 -2.30 11.56 -1.24
CA GLU A 190 -2.06 11.84 0.19
C GLU A 190 -3.36 11.88 0.99
N ALA A 191 -4.44 12.43 0.43
CA ALA A 191 -5.75 12.42 1.04
C ALA A 191 -6.32 10.99 1.19
N PHE A 192 -5.76 10.04 0.45
CA PHE A 192 -6.08 8.62 0.46
C PHE A 192 -4.99 7.74 1.09
N GLY A 193 -4.02 8.33 1.80
CA GLY A 193 -3.03 7.58 2.58
C GLY A 193 -1.86 7.04 1.77
N TYR A 194 -1.55 7.65 0.63
CA TYR A 194 -0.35 7.34 -0.17
C TYR A 194 0.46 8.60 -0.45
N THR A 195 1.78 8.50 -0.49
CA THR A 195 2.64 9.61 -0.88
C THR A 195 3.55 9.19 -2.02
N ALA A 196 3.67 10.06 -3.02
CA ALA A 196 4.59 9.88 -4.11
C ALA A 196 6.01 10.21 -3.66
N ILE A 197 6.96 9.40 -4.08
CA ILE A 197 8.37 9.50 -3.70
C ILE A 197 9.25 9.29 -4.93
N GLN A 198 10.40 9.95 -4.97
CA GLN A 198 11.37 9.77 -6.04
C GLN A 198 12.36 8.67 -5.67
N THR A 199 12.50 7.65 -6.51
CA THR A 199 13.50 6.58 -6.36
C THR A 199 14.44 6.55 -7.56
N SER A 200 15.44 5.66 -7.53
CA SER A 200 16.32 5.37 -8.67
C SER A 200 15.57 4.81 -9.88
N HIS A 201 14.38 4.23 -9.67
CA HIS A 201 13.51 3.67 -10.71
C HIS A 201 12.44 4.67 -11.20
N GLY A 202 12.47 5.92 -10.72
CA GLY A 202 11.47 6.94 -11.01
C GLY A 202 10.49 7.15 -9.85
N ILE A 203 9.33 7.75 -10.15
CA ILE A 203 8.29 7.97 -9.14
C ILE A 203 7.75 6.63 -8.64
N SER A 204 7.51 6.54 -7.35
CA SER A 204 6.99 5.37 -6.64
C SER A 204 5.95 5.82 -5.59
N PHE A 205 5.14 4.90 -5.07
CA PHE A 205 4.22 5.21 -3.97
C PHE A 205 4.46 4.36 -2.74
N ILE A 206 4.38 4.99 -1.58
CA ILE A 206 4.36 4.31 -0.29
C ILE A 206 3.12 4.74 0.49
N ARG A 207 2.65 3.85 1.38
CA ARG A 207 1.57 4.21 2.30
C ARG A 207 2.05 5.22 3.32
N THR A 208 1.17 6.15 3.70
CA THR A 208 1.45 7.19 4.69
C THR A 208 0.30 7.30 5.69
N ASN A 209 0.65 7.36 6.97
CA ASN A 209 -0.30 7.46 8.08
C ASN A 209 -0.45 8.90 8.61
N THR A 210 -0.49 9.91 7.72
CA THR A 210 -0.59 11.36 8.04
C THR A 210 0.52 11.90 8.94
N ALA A 211 1.65 11.20 8.99
CA ALA A 211 2.77 11.50 9.85
C ALA A 211 3.48 12.80 9.46
N ARG A 212 4.07 13.48 10.45
CA ARG A 212 5.05 14.52 10.19
C ARG A 212 6.33 13.83 9.70
N TYR A 213 6.84 14.24 8.54
CA TYR A 213 8.05 13.67 7.96
C TYR A 213 8.94 14.79 7.43
N ASN A 214 9.99 15.09 8.19
CA ASN A 214 11.03 16.06 7.88
C ASN A 214 12.37 15.62 8.49
N PRO A 215 12.85 14.40 8.18
CA PRO A 215 14.18 13.99 8.62
C PRO A 215 15.28 14.73 7.84
N GLU A 216 16.47 14.86 8.44
CA GLU A 216 17.69 15.34 7.81
C GLU A 216 18.18 14.33 6.75
N LYS A 217 18.09 13.03 7.04
CA LYS A 217 18.41 11.95 6.10
C LYS A 217 17.17 11.41 5.39
N ASN A 218 17.32 11.00 4.13
CA ASN A 218 16.24 10.36 3.39
C ASN A 218 16.05 8.89 3.84
N LEU A 219 15.30 8.69 4.92
CA LEU A 219 15.09 7.36 5.52
C LEU A 219 14.40 6.38 4.57
N ILE A 220 13.58 6.89 3.65
CA ILE A 220 12.89 6.09 2.63
C ILE A 220 13.91 5.46 1.68
N ASN A 221 14.87 6.24 1.18
CA ASN A 221 15.93 5.73 0.30
C ASN A 221 16.80 4.68 0.99
N ILE A 222 17.12 4.87 2.28
CA ILE A 222 17.86 3.86 3.06
C ILE A 222 17.13 2.51 3.05
N LEU A 223 15.80 2.51 3.23
CA LEU A 223 15.01 1.27 3.19
C LEU A 223 14.87 0.69 1.78
N PHE A 224 14.94 1.50 0.72
CA PHE A 224 15.02 0.99 -0.65
C PHE A 224 16.35 0.33 -0.93
N ASP A 225 17.46 0.95 -0.55
CA ASP A 225 18.78 0.35 -0.76
C ASP A 225 18.92 -0.95 0.04
N PHE A 226 18.21 -1.05 1.17
CA PHE A 226 18.14 -2.27 1.97
C PHE A 226 17.23 -3.36 1.37
N GLU A 227 16.34 -3.03 0.44
CA GLU A 227 15.44 -4.00 -0.21
C GLU A 227 16.23 -5.07 -0.98
N ASP A 228 17.26 -4.65 -1.72
CA ASP A 228 18.12 -5.57 -2.47
C ASP A 228 18.87 -6.55 -1.57
N VAL A 229 19.18 -6.13 -0.34
CA VAL A 229 19.76 -7.00 0.69
C VAL A 229 18.73 -8.03 1.13
N LEU A 230 17.50 -7.60 1.42
CA LEU A 230 16.43 -8.51 1.86
C LEU A 230 16.05 -9.50 0.77
N ALA A 231 15.94 -9.06 -0.49
CA ALA A 231 15.59 -9.92 -1.62
C ALA A 231 16.57 -11.10 -1.77
N LYS A 232 17.85 -10.90 -1.43
CA LYS A 232 18.91 -11.93 -1.42
C LYS A 232 18.95 -12.75 -0.12
N ASP A 233 18.26 -12.31 0.93
CA ASP A 233 18.12 -13.01 2.21
C ASP A 233 16.91 -13.96 2.19
N LYS A 234 16.42 -14.35 3.38
CA LYS A 234 15.33 -15.32 3.59
C LYS A 234 13.94 -14.69 3.46
N TYR A 235 13.89 -13.38 3.26
CA TYR A 235 12.67 -12.60 3.23
C TYR A 235 12.40 -12.09 1.83
N TRP A 236 11.14 -11.97 1.49
CA TRP A 236 10.69 -11.15 0.37
C TRP A 236 9.98 -9.93 0.95
N LYS A 237 10.15 -8.80 0.29
CA LYS A 237 9.60 -7.55 0.78
C LYS A 237 8.08 -7.65 0.76
N LYS A 238 7.42 -6.78 1.52
CA LYS A 238 5.99 -6.60 1.42
C LYS A 238 5.65 -5.15 1.17
N GLU A 239 6.17 -4.27 2.02
CA GLU A 239 5.66 -2.90 2.08
C GLU A 239 6.70 -1.99 2.73
N ILE A 240 6.89 -0.80 2.18
CA ILE A 240 7.51 0.32 2.90
C ILE A 240 6.39 1.32 3.24
N THR A 241 6.37 1.81 4.48
CA THR A 241 5.34 2.73 4.99
C THR A 241 6.00 3.92 5.66
N LEU A 242 5.46 5.11 5.41
CA LEU A 242 5.76 6.31 6.16
C LEU A 242 4.90 6.32 7.44
N GLU A 243 5.57 6.11 8.56
CA GLU A 243 4.93 5.91 9.87
C GLU A 243 4.93 7.20 10.67
N GLY A 244 3.95 7.33 11.58
CA GLY A 244 3.92 8.42 12.55
C GLY A 244 5.10 8.36 13.52
N ASN A 245 5.38 7.16 14.01
CA ASN A 245 6.31 6.88 15.10
C ASN A 245 6.44 5.35 15.23
N ILE A 246 7.45 4.91 15.96
CA ILE A 246 7.57 3.52 16.37
C ILE A 246 6.55 3.26 17.49
N SER A 247 5.71 2.23 17.33
CA SER A 247 4.76 1.85 18.37
C SER A 247 5.45 1.55 19.71
N PRO A 248 4.95 2.08 20.85
CA PRO A 248 5.50 1.80 22.17
C PRO A 248 5.61 0.31 22.51
N TYR A 249 4.71 -0.51 21.95
CA TYR A 249 4.75 -1.97 22.05
C TYR A 249 6.11 -2.54 21.62
N TRP A 250 6.67 -2.04 20.52
CA TRP A 250 7.89 -2.57 19.93
C TRP A 250 9.15 -2.31 20.73
N VAL A 251 9.13 -1.30 21.60
CA VAL A 251 10.25 -0.94 22.48
C VAL A 251 9.92 -1.18 23.96
N SER A 252 8.84 -1.93 24.25
CA SER A 252 8.37 -2.23 25.62
C SER A 252 8.16 -0.96 26.47
N ALA A 253 7.60 0.08 25.85
CA ALA A 253 7.30 1.37 26.47
C ALA A 253 5.80 1.58 26.78
N GLU A 254 4.94 0.58 26.56
CA GLU A 254 3.51 0.71 26.85
C GLU A 254 3.24 1.09 28.31
N GLY A 255 2.49 2.17 28.52
CA GLY A 255 2.17 2.70 29.84
C GLY A 255 3.28 3.55 30.47
N ASP A 256 4.45 3.63 29.84
CA ASP A 256 5.56 4.52 30.23
C ASP A 256 5.43 5.84 29.46
N LYS A 257 4.64 6.77 30.02
CA LYS A 257 4.33 8.06 29.38
C LYS A 257 5.55 8.86 28.95
N GLN A 258 6.66 8.74 29.68
CA GLN A 258 7.89 9.42 29.33
C GLN A 258 8.46 8.84 28.04
N MET A 259 8.60 7.51 27.96
CA MET A 259 9.12 6.83 26.77
C MET A 259 8.18 6.96 25.57
N GLU A 260 6.88 6.89 25.79
CA GLU A 260 5.88 7.18 24.75
C GLU A 260 6.08 8.60 24.19
N GLY A 261 6.22 9.60 25.06
CA GLY A 261 6.51 10.98 24.65
C GLY A 261 7.80 11.10 23.82
N LEU A 262 8.84 10.35 24.18
CA LEU A 262 10.08 10.32 23.38
C LEU A 262 9.84 9.76 21.98
N LEU A 263 9.10 8.65 21.84
CA LEU A 263 8.81 8.03 20.54
C LEU A 263 8.08 8.98 19.58
N PHE A 264 7.19 9.82 20.09
CA PHE A 264 6.42 10.80 19.31
C PHE A 264 7.23 12.03 18.86
N ASN A 265 8.44 12.22 19.36
CA ASN A 265 9.29 13.38 19.04
C ASN A 265 10.24 13.16 17.85
N SER A 266 10.03 12.11 17.06
CA SER A 266 10.83 11.89 15.84
C SER A 266 10.57 13.00 14.79
N THR A 267 11.59 13.31 14.00
CA THR A 267 11.49 14.19 12.84
C THR A 267 10.89 13.45 11.63
N GLY A 268 11.04 12.14 11.59
CA GLY A 268 10.39 11.25 10.64
C GLY A 268 10.56 9.78 11.04
N CYS A 269 9.62 8.93 10.62
CA CYS A 269 9.69 7.49 10.84
C CYS A 269 9.24 6.75 9.58
N VAL A 270 9.95 5.69 9.24
CA VAL A 270 9.59 4.77 8.15
C VAL A 270 9.69 3.34 8.64
N SER A 271 8.86 2.46 8.06
CA SER A 271 8.93 1.03 8.30
C SER A 271 9.05 0.26 6.99
N LEU A 272 9.79 -0.84 7.02
CA LEU A 272 9.79 -1.89 6.01
C LEU A 272 9.21 -3.14 6.65
N LYS A 273 8.23 -3.75 5.99
CA LYS A 273 7.64 -5.05 6.35
C LYS A 273 8.05 -6.08 5.31
N ALA A 274 8.44 -7.26 5.76
CA ALA A 274 8.81 -8.37 4.91
C ALA A 274 8.24 -9.70 5.42
N ASN A 275 7.96 -10.61 4.48
CA ASN A 275 7.47 -11.95 4.77
C ASN A 275 8.60 -12.95 4.60
N LEU A 276 8.61 -14.01 5.42
CA LEU A 276 9.56 -15.09 5.23
C LEU A 276 9.22 -15.84 3.92
N LYS A 277 10.22 -16.25 3.15
CA LYS A 277 9.99 -17.09 1.96
C LYS A 277 9.61 -18.51 2.39
N THR A 278 8.72 -19.15 1.62
CA THR A 278 8.05 -20.41 2.02
C THR A 278 9.01 -21.59 2.13
N GLU A 279 10.13 -21.56 1.41
CA GLU A 279 11.18 -22.57 1.45
C GLU A 279 11.96 -22.62 2.78
N TYR A 280 11.91 -21.56 3.61
CA TYR A 280 12.65 -21.52 4.87
C TYR A 280 11.87 -22.02 6.08
N HIS A 281 10.53 -22.04 6.03
CA HIS A 281 9.72 -22.47 7.17
C HIS A 281 8.31 -22.91 6.76
N PRO A 282 7.77 -24.03 7.30
CA PRO A 282 6.40 -24.49 7.00
C PRO A 282 5.29 -23.51 7.37
N LYS A 283 5.56 -22.57 8.28
CA LYS A 283 4.66 -21.48 8.70
C LYS A 283 5.19 -20.10 8.29
N ALA A 284 5.88 -20.00 7.16
CA ALA A 284 6.50 -18.76 6.70
C ALA A 284 5.49 -17.61 6.52
N ASP A 285 4.26 -17.95 6.14
CA ASP A 285 3.11 -17.05 6.06
C ASP A 285 2.76 -16.39 7.39
N LEU A 286 3.12 -17.02 8.52
CA LEU A 286 2.91 -16.52 9.88
C LEU A 286 4.14 -15.78 10.45
N GLN A 287 5.24 -15.69 9.71
CA GLN A 287 6.46 -15.01 10.13
C GLN A 287 6.58 -13.65 9.46
N ARG A 288 6.91 -12.62 10.24
CA ARG A 288 7.10 -11.25 9.74
C ARG A 288 8.40 -10.66 10.26
N LEU A 289 9.07 -9.92 9.39
CA LEU A 289 10.18 -9.03 9.72
C LEU A 289 9.69 -7.58 9.57
N TYR A 290 10.04 -6.75 10.55
CA TYR A 290 9.80 -5.31 10.53
C TYR A 290 11.12 -4.59 10.75
N ILE A 291 11.36 -3.53 9.99
CA ILE A 291 12.52 -2.66 10.17
C ILE A 291 11.99 -1.25 10.28
N TYR A 292 12.27 -0.57 11.39
CA TYR A 292 11.95 0.83 11.58
C TYR A 292 13.22 1.66 11.56
N LEU A 293 13.17 2.77 10.84
CA LEU A 293 14.13 3.86 10.95
C LEU A 293 13.38 5.09 11.43
N ALA A 294 13.81 5.65 12.55
CA ALA A 294 13.26 6.87 13.09
C ALA A 294 14.38 7.85 13.45
N GLU A 295 14.29 9.06 12.91
CA GLU A 295 15.28 10.12 13.17
C GLU A 295 14.80 11.05 14.28
N TYR A 296 15.72 11.47 15.15
CA TYR A 296 15.46 12.33 16.29
C TYR A 296 16.50 13.45 16.38
N ASN A 297 16.09 14.60 16.91
CA ASN A 297 17.02 15.71 17.16
C ASN A 297 17.84 15.53 18.45
N ASP A 298 17.36 14.71 19.39
CA ASP A 298 17.98 14.52 20.70
C ASP A 298 18.61 13.12 20.84
N VAL A 299 19.93 13.11 20.99
CA VAL A 299 20.75 11.90 21.14
C VAL A 299 20.52 11.22 22.50
N GLU A 300 20.20 11.97 23.55
CA GLU A 300 19.94 11.36 24.86
C GLU A 300 18.60 10.63 24.88
N SER A 301 17.57 11.19 24.24
CA SER A 301 16.31 10.48 23.98
C SER A 301 16.51 9.18 23.21
N LEU A 302 17.35 9.18 22.17
CA LEU A 302 17.70 7.97 21.43
C LEU A 302 18.32 6.89 22.32
N LYS A 303 19.31 7.25 23.14
CA LYS A 303 19.97 6.32 24.06
C LYS A 303 18.99 5.73 25.07
N ALA A 304 18.08 6.54 25.60
CA ALA A 304 17.04 6.09 26.52
C ALA A 304 16.09 5.07 25.86
N LEU A 305 15.65 5.36 24.62
CA LEU A 305 14.79 4.46 23.84
C LEU A 305 15.51 3.15 23.50
N MET A 306 16.77 3.21 23.06
CA MET A 306 17.58 2.01 22.78
C MET A 306 17.79 1.16 24.03
N TYR A 307 18.14 1.78 25.16
CA TYR A 307 18.29 1.08 26.43
C TYR A 307 16.98 0.38 26.82
N LYS A 308 15.84 1.08 26.73
CA LYS A 308 14.52 0.50 27.02
C LYS A 308 14.20 -0.67 26.10
N ALA A 309 14.44 -0.52 24.80
CA ALA A 309 14.23 -1.57 23.81
C ALA A 309 15.12 -2.80 24.09
N ASN A 310 16.35 -2.63 24.56
CA ASN A 310 17.24 -3.76 24.83
C ASN A 310 17.06 -4.37 26.24
N ALA A 311 16.42 -3.67 27.19
CA ALA A 311 16.31 -4.10 28.59
C ALA A 311 15.24 -5.18 28.86
N ARG A 312 14.25 -5.36 27.98
CA ARG A 312 13.22 -6.40 28.12
C ARG A 312 13.20 -7.31 26.90
N THR A 313 13.01 -8.59 27.11
CA THR A 313 12.54 -9.50 26.07
C THR A 313 11.05 -9.72 26.33
N SER A 314 10.20 -9.25 25.43
CA SER A 314 8.80 -9.65 25.45
C SER A 314 8.72 -11.07 24.89
N GLU A 315 8.00 -11.98 25.55
CA GLU A 315 7.73 -13.29 24.96
C GLU A 315 7.07 -13.10 23.57
N GLY A 316 7.59 -13.80 22.58
CA GLY A 316 7.05 -13.77 21.22
C GLY A 316 7.58 -12.63 20.33
N ILE A 317 8.61 -11.89 20.77
CA ILE A 317 9.24 -10.82 19.96
C ILE A 317 10.75 -10.94 20.06
N VAL A 318 11.39 -11.10 18.91
CA VAL A 318 12.83 -11.01 18.76
C VAL A 318 13.17 -9.67 18.14
N ARG A 319 14.11 -8.93 18.72
CA ARG A 319 14.47 -7.60 18.23
C ARG A 319 15.95 -7.31 18.37
N LEU A 320 16.43 -6.48 17.45
CA LEU A 320 17.73 -5.83 17.44
C LEU A 320 17.49 -4.33 17.39
N CYS A 321 18.04 -3.58 18.34
CA CYS A 321 17.92 -2.14 18.39
C CYS A 321 19.29 -1.48 18.54
N PHE A 322 19.58 -0.53 17.66
CA PHE A 322 20.82 0.22 17.68
C PHE A 322 20.63 1.65 17.18
N ILE A 323 21.63 2.51 17.45
CA ILE A 323 21.65 3.90 17.03
C ILE A 323 22.81 4.11 16.04
N GLU A 324 22.55 4.85 14.97
CA GLU A 324 23.55 5.35 14.04
C GLU A 324 23.30 6.85 13.80
N GLY A 325 24.20 7.70 14.30
CA GLY A 325 24.00 9.16 14.31
C GLY A 325 22.72 9.56 15.07
N LYS A 326 21.78 10.19 14.34
CA LYS A 326 20.47 10.64 14.85
C LYS A 326 19.34 9.63 14.61
N ILE A 327 19.66 8.44 14.09
CA ILE A 327 18.66 7.44 13.70
C ILE A 327 18.64 6.28 14.69
N LEU A 328 17.46 6.01 15.23
CA LEU A 328 17.14 4.75 15.89
C LEU A 328 16.77 3.73 14.81
N CYS A 329 17.49 2.62 14.77
CA CYS A 329 17.13 1.47 13.96
C CYS A 329 16.58 0.37 14.87
N LEU A 330 15.42 -0.17 14.49
CA LEU A 330 14.76 -1.25 15.21
C LEU A 330 14.35 -2.34 14.22
N VAL A 331 15.03 -3.48 14.29
CA VAL A 331 14.73 -4.68 13.50
C VAL A 331 13.99 -5.65 14.41
N ILE A 332 12.82 -6.12 13.98
CA ILE A 332 11.94 -6.98 14.76
C ILE A 332 11.56 -8.18 13.92
N GLN A 333 11.66 -9.36 14.50
CA GLN A 333 11.04 -10.55 13.96
C GLN A 333 10.02 -11.10 14.96
N ARG A 334 8.85 -11.45 14.44
CA ARG A 334 7.81 -12.10 15.23
C ARG A 334 6.98 -13.08 14.42
N ALA A 335 6.40 -14.05 15.12
CA ALA A 335 5.23 -14.73 14.64
C ALA A 335 3.98 -13.84 14.85
N ILE A 336 3.04 -13.89 13.90
CA ILE A 336 1.76 -13.15 14.00
C ILE A 336 0.66 -13.98 14.68
N MET A 337 0.91 -15.26 14.96
CA MET A 337 -0.03 -16.19 15.57
C MET A 337 0.50 -16.68 16.91
N VAL A 338 -0.36 -16.64 17.94
CA VAL A 338 -0.04 -17.17 19.28
C VAL A 338 0.31 -18.66 19.19
N GLY A 339 1.35 -19.08 19.91
CA GLY A 339 1.82 -20.46 19.94
C GLY A 339 2.70 -20.86 18.75
N VAL A 340 2.97 -19.95 17.81
CA VAL A 340 3.99 -20.14 16.78
C VAL A 340 5.28 -19.48 17.26
N LYS A 341 6.37 -20.23 17.30
CA LYS A 341 7.69 -19.69 17.66
C LYS A 341 8.23 -18.77 16.56
N GLU A 342 9.05 -17.82 16.99
CA GLU A 342 9.82 -16.94 16.14
C GLU A 342 10.80 -17.74 15.28
N PHE A 343 11.02 -17.27 14.06
CA PHE A 343 11.97 -17.89 13.13
C PHE A 343 13.40 -17.41 13.40
N GLU A 344 13.57 -16.13 13.76
CA GLU A 344 14.87 -15.54 14.06
C GLU A 344 15.14 -15.56 15.57
N THR A 345 16.41 -15.45 15.94
CA THR A 345 16.88 -15.13 17.29
C THR A 345 17.54 -13.75 17.29
N SER A 346 17.84 -13.20 18.47
CA SER A 346 18.51 -11.90 18.54
C SER A 346 19.86 -11.94 17.83
N GLU A 347 20.59 -13.04 17.95
CA GLU A 347 21.88 -13.27 17.30
C GLU A 347 21.75 -13.35 15.79
N SER A 348 20.70 -14.00 15.27
CA SER A 348 20.52 -14.12 13.82
C SER A 348 20.14 -12.79 13.18
N LEU A 349 19.42 -11.91 13.90
CA LEU A 349 19.12 -10.55 13.43
C LEU A 349 20.36 -9.66 13.30
N CYS A 350 21.43 -9.91 14.07
CA CYS A 350 22.66 -9.11 14.01
C CYS A 350 23.29 -9.04 12.60
N ARG A 351 22.97 -9.99 11.70
CA ARG A 351 23.42 -9.94 10.30
C ARG A 351 22.98 -8.68 9.54
N PHE A 352 21.91 -8.03 9.98
CA PHE A 352 21.39 -6.80 9.37
C PHE A 352 22.05 -5.52 9.90
N GLU A 353 22.71 -5.58 11.06
CA GLU A 353 23.21 -4.39 11.75
C GLU A 353 24.23 -3.61 10.90
N ASN A 354 25.32 -4.26 10.51
CA ASN A 354 26.41 -3.58 9.80
C ASN A 354 25.95 -2.98 8.47
N LEU A 355 25.11 -3.71 7.73
CA LEU A 355 24.57 -3.26 6.43
C LEU A 355 23.70 -2.02 6.60
N LEU A 356 22.78 -2.03 7.58
CA LEU A 356 21.95 -0.85 7.86
C LEU A 356 22.77 0.34 8.35
N ARG A 357 23.80 0.12 9.18
CA ARG A 357 24.71 1.19 9.60
C ARG A 357 25.45 1.81 8.42
N GLU A 358 25.93 1.01 7.49
CA GLU A 358 26.62 1.49 6.29
C GLU A 358 25.70 2.31 5.41
N LEU A 359 24.48 1.83 5.13
CA LEU A 359 23.48 2.58 4.36
C LEU A 359 23.13 3.90 5.05
N ILE A 360 22.93 3.89 6.37
CA ILE A 360 22.66 5.10 7.14
C ILE A 360 23.82 6.09 7.06
N LYS A 361 25.09 5.64 7.04
CA LYS A 361 26.25 6.55 6.92
C LYS A 361 26.40 7.16 5.54
N GLN A 362 25.96 6.45 4.49
CA GLN A 362 26.08 6.88 3.09
C GLN A 362 24.97 7.84 2.66
N ALA A 363 23.79 7.75 3.28
CA ALA A 363 22.66 8.67 3.10
C ALA A 363 22.88 10.00 3.81
#